data_AF-A0A971WFC0-F1
#
_entry.id   AF-A0A971WFC0-F1
#
_cell.length_a   1.000
_cell.length_b   1.000
_cell.length_c   1.000
_cell.angle_alpha   90.00
_cell.angle_beta   90.00
_cell.angle_gamma   90.00
#
_symmetry.space_group_name_H-M   'P 1'
#
loop_
_entity.id
_entity.type
_entity.pdbx_description
1 polymer ?
#
loop_
_entity_poly.entity_id
_entity_poly.type
_entity_poly.pdbx_seq_one_letter_code
_entity_poly.pdbx_strand_id
1 'polypeptide(L)'
;MAQTNIQDRKIKRTRLKIRLRKQLGKSSKIATCYEALIFIKSYPQKSKSVLSLAAKRLFSRKKYIFLFASPTHGNRGDQLIAYSIKKWCEKYFPLYVFVEYDDSILRDWSFLSLLKSVINKHDLILLRGGGSVGDWYIDYEYFIRHVLKMYTKNKIVMFPQSVNFSDTPFGREEKLNTAFSYDNHPDFTFYARDEISFEIAKTMLKRSKVQLCPDIAMFLFNLHALQPCDRSGVFLCLRTDKNEIHYSNLERNQIVETIAHKYSVRFGDTEAGHKIFLEQREEEIEKMLRLFSESTVTVTDRYHGMISAVLTKTPCVVLRSADHKIVSGIKWFEGLDYVFYAENIDDVPALIEKAMLCENPMVPAFSNYFNELYEEIINEQAKG
;
A
#
# COMPACT_ATOMS: atom_id res chain seq x y z
N MET A 1 -3.48 60.64 -10.12
CA MET A 1 -2.04 60.29 -10.22
C MET A 1 -1.61 59.04 -9.43
N ALA A 2 -2.28 58.66 -8.34
CA ALA A 2 -1.89 57.48 -7.54
C ALA A 2 -2.26 56.10 -8.16
N GLN A 3 -3.40 55.99 -8.85
CA GLN A 3 -3.86 54.73 -9.48
C GLN A 3 -3.00 54.32 -10.69
N THR A 4 -2.53 55.27 -11.48
CA THR A 4 -1.64 55.05 -12.64
C THR A 4 -0.31 54.41 -12.20
N ASN A 5 0.21 54.79 -11.03
CA ASN A 5 1.48 54.30 -10.48
C ASN A 5 1.38 52.86 -9.93
N ILE A 6 0.19 52.42 -9.50
CA ILE A 6 -0.08 51.05 -9.05
C ILE A 6 -0.23 50.09 -10.24
N GLN A 7 -0.93 50.54 -11.29
CA GLN A 7 -1.08 49.80 -12.55
C GLN A 7 0.30 49.56 -13.20
N ASP A 8 1.14 50.59 -13.24
CA ASP A 8 2.50 50.51 -13.80
C ASP A 8 3.43 49.60 -12.99
N ARG A 9 3.32 49.62 -11.65
CA ARG A 9 4.07 48.69 -10.77
C ARG A 9 3.62 47.24 -10.96
N LYS A 10 2.32 46.98 -11.17
CA LYS A 10 1.81 45.64 -11.50
C LYS A 10 2.33 45.17 -12.86
N ILE A 11 2.28 46.03 -13.88
CA ILE A 11 2.77 45.71 -15.24
C ILE A 11 4.29 45.48 -15.24
N LYS A 12 5.07 46.31 -14.54
CA LYS A 12 6.52 46.12 -14.35
C LYS A 12 6.85 44.82 -13.61
N ARG A 13 6.10 44.45 -12.56
CA ARG A 13 6.26 43.17 -11.86
C ARG A 13 5.94 41.97 -12.75
N THR A 14 4.90 42.05 -13.57
CA THR A 14 4.52 40.98 -14.52
C THR A 14 5.56 40.85 -15.63
N ARG A 15 6.05 41.96 -16.19
CA ARG A 15 7.13 41.96 -17.19
C ARG A 15 8.45 41.44 -16.61
N LEU A 16 8.78 41.78 -15.36
CA LEU A 16 9.95 41.25 -14.67
C LEU A 16 9.84 39.73 -14.44
N LYS A 17 8.66 39.23 -14.03
CA LYS A 17 8.39 37.78 -13.91
C LYS A 17 8.54 37.04 -15.25
N ILE A 18 8.03 37.61 -16.34
CA ILE A 18 8.14 37.03 -17.68
C ILE A 18 9.60 37.04 -18.16
N ARG A 19 10.32 38.15 -17.94
CA ARG A 19 11.73 38.30 -18.35
C ARG A 19 12.65 37.40 -17.53
N LEU A 20 12.41 37.27 -16.22
CA LEU A 20 13.08 36.30 -15.35
C LEU A 20 12.78 34.88 -15.80
N ARG A 21 11.52 34.49 -16.05
CA ARG A 21 11.20 33.16 -16.60
C ARG A 21 11.93 32.87 -17.93
N LYS A 22 12.03 33.85 -18.82
CA LYS A 22 12.74 33.74 -20.11
C LYS A 22 14.27 33.62 -19.95
N GLN A 23 14.87 34.32 -18.99
CA GLN A 23 16.30 34.21 -18.68
C GLN A 23 16.66 32.96 -17.86
N LEU A 24 15.78 32.55 -16.94
CA LEU A 24 15.92 31.38 -16.07
C LEU A 24 15.80 30.06 -16.83
N GLY A 25 15.11 30.05 -17.98
CA GLY A 25 15.09 28.90 -18.89
C GLY A 25 16.47 28.48 -19.42
N LYS A 26 17.53 29.29 -19.21
CA LYS A 26 18.91 28.95 -19.60
C LYS A 26 19.73 28.25 -18.51
N SER A 27 19.26 28.17 -17.27
CA SER A 27 19.96 27.45 -16.18
C SER A 27 18.95 26.68 -15.33
N SER A 28 18.89 25.36 -15.53
CA SER A 28 17.93 24.46 -14.89
C SER A 28 17.92 24.61 -13.36
N LYS A 29 19.09 24.82 -12.75
CA LYS A 29 19.22 24.99 -11.29
C LYS A 29 18.54 26.25 -10.76
N ILE A 30 18.63 27.39 -11.46
CA ILE A 30 18.06 28.65 -10.97
C ILE A 30 16.53 28.65 -11.14
N ALA A 31 16.03 28.04 -12.22
CA ALA A 31 14.58 27.82 -12.39
C ALA A 31 14.00 26.95 -11.26
N THR A 32 14.67 25.84 -10.94
CA THR A 32 14.29 24.97 -9.81
C THR A 32 14.33 25.71 -8.48
N CYS A 33 15.38 26.49 -8.20
CA CYS A 33 15.46 27.29 -6.97
C CYS A 33 14.33 28.33 -6.87
N TYR A 34 13.97 28.98 -8.00
CA TYR A 34 12.90 29.96 -8.03
C TYR A 34 11.52 29.32 -7.79
N GLU A 35 11.25 28.18 -8.41
CA GLU A 35 10.01 27.40 -8.19
C GLU A 35 9.92 26.91 -6.74
N ALA A 36 11.02 26.41 -6.18
CA ALA A 36 11.10 26.01 -4.78
C ALA A 36 10.79 27.19 -3.84
N LEU A 37 11.39 28.37 -4.08
CA LEU A 37 11.13 29.57 -3.27
C LEU A 37 9.67 30.05 -3.37
N ILE A 38 9.05 29.98 -4.55
CA ILE A 38 7.62 30.27 -4.71
C ILE A 38 6.80 29.27 -3.91
N PHE A 39 7.07 27.98 -4.03
CA PHE A 39 6.31 26.95 -3.32
C PHE A 39 6.45 27.09 -1.81
N ILE A 40 7.66 27.30 -1.29
CA ILE A 40 7.92 27.56 0.13
C ILE A 40 7.12 28.75 0.63
N LYS A 41 7.07 29.84 -0.15
CA LYS A 41 6.29 31.02 0.19
C LYS A 41 4.79 30.78 0.15
N SER A 42 4.30 29.99 -0.82
CA SER A 42 2.88 29.73 -1.02
C SER A 42 2.33 28.65 -0.08
N TYR A 43 3.16 27.69 0.35
CA TYR A 43 2.77 26.54 1.15
C TYR A 43 3.79 26.26 2.27
N PRO A 44 3.95 27.19 3.23
CA PRO A 44 4.98 27.10 4.26
C PRO A 44 4.85 25.83 5.13
N GLN A 45 3.62 25.41 5.45
CA GLN A 45 3.39 24.18 6.24
C GLN A 45 3.79 22.92 5.48
N LYS A 46 3.41 22.80 4.20
CA LYS A 46 3.80 21.65 3.34
C LYS A 46 5.30 21.60 3.09
N SER A 47 5.93 22.76 2.97
CA SER A 47 7.37 22.88 2.69
C SER A 47 8.24 22.61 3.91
N LYS A 48 7.67 22.67 5.12
CA LYS A 48 8.40 22.47 6.38
C LYS A 48 9.08 21.11 6.44
N SER A 49 8.42 20.05 5.98
CA SER A 49 8.99 18.69 5.96
C SER A 49 10.18 18.60 5.00
N VAL A 50 10.06 19.17 3.80
CA VAL A 50 11.14 19.19 2.80
C VAL A 50 12.31 20.06 3.24
N LEU A 51 12.05 21.23 3.83
CA LEU A 51 13.11 22.09 4.38
C LEU A 51 13.81 21.44 5.57
N SER A 52 13.08 20.76 6.45
CA SER A 52 13.66 19.98 7.54
C SER A 52 14.55 18.86 7.01
N LEU A 53 14.11 18.15 5.98
CA LEU A 53 14.91 17.12 5.31
C LEU A 53 16.18 17.72 4.67
N ALA A 54 16.06 18.84 3.95
CA ALA A 54 17.19 19.54 3.36
C ALA A 54 18.21 19.95 4.42
N ALA A 55 17.75 20.55 5.52
CA ALA A 55 18.60 20.97 6.63
C ALA A 55 19.31 19.78 7.28
N LYS A 56 18.60 18.68 7.56
CA LYS A 56 19.19 17.45 8.12
C LYS A 56 20.32 16.91 7.24
N ARG A 57 20.16 16.95 5.91
CA ARG A 57 21.18 16.49 4.96
C ARG A 57 22.44 17.37 4.91
N LEU A 58 22.35 18.64 5.28
CA LEU A 58 23.55 19.49 5.39
C LEU A 58 24.51 18.98 6.47
N PHE A 59 23.98 18.32 7.50
CA PHE A 59 24.74 17.86 8.67
C PHE A 59 24.84 16.33 8.77
N SER A 60 24.29 15.59 7.81
CA SER A 60 24.20 14.13 7.87
C SER A 60 24.40 13.49 6.50
N ARG A 61 25.18 12.41 6.47
CA ARG A 61 25.36 11.55 5.28
C ARG A 61 24.45 10.31 5.30
N LYS A 62 23.45 10.26 6.19
CA LYS A 62 22.52 9.13 6.24
C LYS A 62 21.78 8.97 4.90
N LYS A 63 21.55 7.71 4.53
CA LYS A 63 20.69 7.34 3.40
C LYS A 63 19.23 7.32 3.86
N TYR A 64 18.31 7.57 2.94
CA TYR A 64 16.89 7.63 3.25
C TYR A 64 16.11 6.58 2.46
N ILE A 65 15.04 6.10 3.08
CA ILE A 65 13.99 5.31 2.44
C ILE A 65 12.72 6.14 2.52
N PHE A 66 12.05 6.33 1.38
CA PHE A 66 10.82 7.10 1.30
C PHE A 66 9.65 6.18 0.97
N LEU A 67 8.68 6.05 1.88
CA LEU A 67 7.39 5.45 1.55
C LEU A 67 6.44 6.55 1.06
N PHE A 68 6.02 6.43 -0.19
CA PHE A 68 5.19 7.41 -0.87
C PHE A 68 3.72 7.02 -0.89
N ALA A 69 2.85 8.00 -0.61
CA ALA A 69 1.40 7.90 -0.63
C ALA A 69 0.89 6.74 0.26
N SER A 70 1.38 6.72 1.50
CA SER A 70 0.91 5.78 2.53
C SER A 70 -0.57 6.04 2.86
N PRO A 71 -1.39 4.99 3.04
CA PRO A 71 -2.83 5.14 3.16
C PRO A 71 -3.21 5.83 4.46
N THR A 72 -4.21 6.71 4.40
CA THR A 72 -4.86 7.28 5.58
C THR A 72 -6.36 7.06 5.61
N HIS A 73 -6.93 6.34 4.66
CA HIS A 73 -8.33 5.89 4.71
C HIS A 73 -8.52 4.76 5.74
N GLY A 74 -9.78 4.45 6.05
CA GLY A 74 -10.14 3.54 7.14
C GLY A 74 -9.93 2.05 6.89
N ASN A 75 -9.67 1.62 5.66
CA ASN A 75 -9.31 0.23 5.37
C ASN A 75 -8.03 -0.20 6.12
N ARG A 76 -8.20 -0.96 7.21
CA ARG A 76 -7.14 -1.42 8.09
C ARG A 76 -6.22 -2.47 7.46
N GLY A 77 -6.65 -3.13 6.39
CA GLY A 77 -5.77 -4.00 5.60
C GLY A 77 -4.64 -3.22 4.93
N ASP A 78 -4.98 -2.10 4.28
CA ASP A 78 -3.97 -1.21 3.68
C ASP A 78 -3.09 -0.55 4.76
N GLN A 79 -3.65 -0.26 5.94
CA GLN A 79 -2.88 0.20 7.09
C GLN A 79 -1.88 -0.88 7.55
N LEU A 80 -2.30 -2.15 7.61
CA LEU A 80 -1.45 -3.29 7.96
C LEU A 80 -0.29 -3.45 6.97
N ILE A 81 -0.54 -3.27 5.67
CA ILE A 81 0.51 -3.24 4.64
C ILE A 81 1.55 -2.17 4.95
N ALA A 82 1.13 -0.91 5.14
CA ALA A 82 2.04 0.20 5.41
C ALA A 82 2.86 0.00 6.69
N TYR A 83 2.22 -0.48 7.76
CA TYR A 83 2.90 -0.83 9.00
C TYR A 83 3.95 -1.94 8.79
N SER A 84 3.62 -2.95 7.99
CA SER A 84 4.53 -4.06 7.69
C SER A 84 5.73 -3.62 6.87
N ILE A 85 5.54 -2.71 5.90
CA ILE A 85 6.64 -2.08 5.16
C ILE A 85 7.59 -1.34 6.10
N LYS A 86 7.04 -0.58 7.06
CA LYS A 86 7.85 0.12 8.08
C LYS A 86 8.66 -0.87 8.92
N LYS A 87 8.03 -1.92 9.46
CA LYS A 87 8.72 -2.97 10.23
C LYS A 87 9.78 -3.70 9.42
N TRP A 88 9.51 -3.96 8.15
CA TRP A 88 10.46 -4.57 7.23
C TRP A 88 11.67 -3.65 6.99
N CYS A 89 11.45 -2.34 6.78
CA CYS A 89 12.53 -1.36 6.66
C CYS A 89 13.36 -1.26 7.94
N GLU A 90 12.72 -1.25 9.11
CA GLU A 90 13.40 -1.20 10.42
C GLU A 90 14.32 -2.41 10.62
N LYS A 91 13.89 -3.61 10.18
CA LYS A 91 14.68 -4.84 10.28
C LYS A 91 15.87 -4.86 9.31
N TYR A 92 15.62 -4.58 8.04
CA TYR A 92 16.60 -4.80 6.96
C TYR A 92 17.45 -3.58 6.61
N PHE A 93 16.99 -2.37 6.93
CA PHE A 93 17.70 -1.12 6.68
C PHE A 93 17.88 -0.28 7.95
N PRO A 94 18.47 -0.83 9.03
CA PRO A 94 18.57 -0.13 10.32
C PRO A 94 19.42 1.16 10.26
N LEU A 95 20.25 1.31 9.23
CA LEU A 95 21.09 2.49 9.01
C LEU A 95 20.41 3.58 8.15
N TYR A 96 19.28 3.27 7.52
CA TYR A 96 18.54 4.23 6.72
C TYR A 96 17.55 4.99 7.58
N VAL A 97 17.28 6.24 7.21
CA VAL A 97 16.20 7.02 7.81
C VAL A 97 14.93 6.75 7.00
N PHE A 98 13.94 6.11 7.63
CA PHE A 98 12.62 5.92 7.04
C PHE A 98 11.81 7.22 7.13
N VAL A 99 11.30 7.68 5.99
CA VAL A 99 10.44 8.86 5.87
C VAL A 99 9.17 8.45 5.15
N GLU A 100 8.04 8.74 5.76
CA GLU A 100 6.73 8.38 5.26
C GLU A 100 5.94 9.63 4.88
N TYR A 101 5.35 9.62 3.70
CA TYR A 101 4.41 10.64 3.25
C TYR A 101 3.06 10.00 2.96
N ASP A 102 2.00 10.55 3.54
CA ASP A 102 0.65 10.06 3.37
C ASP A 102 0.06 10.34 1.96
N ASP A 103 -1.13 9.79 1.71
CA ASP A 103 -1.89 9.93 0.47
C ASP A 103 -2.27 11.38 0.08
N SER A 104 -2.03 12.39 0.95
CA SER A 104 -2.26 13.79 0.56
C SER A 104 -1.35 14.25 -0.58
N ILE A 105 -0.25 13.52 -0.84
CA ILE A 105 0.69 13.82 -1.93
C ILE A 105 0.23 13.29 -3.29
N LEU A 106 -0.83 12.46 -3.35
CA LEU A 106 -1.24 11.75 -4.58
C LEU A 106 -1.40 12.66 -5.81
N ARG A 107 -1.87 13.88 -5.59
CA ARG A 107 -2.13 14.87 -6.63
C ARG A 107 -1.30 16.15 -6.47
N ASP A 108 -0.35 16.18 -5.53
CA ASP A 108 0.48 17.36 -5.23
C ASP A 108 1.80 17.32 -6.00
N TRP A 109 1.72 17.52 -7.32
CA TRP A 109 2.88 17.50 -8.23
C TRP A 109 3.94 18.54 -7.88
N SER A 110 3.52 19.67 -7.30
CA SER A 110 4.44 20.73 -6.88
C SER A 110 5.25 20.32 -5.65
N PHE A 111 4.60 19.66 -4.69
CA PHE A 111 5.29 19.05 -3.55
C PHE A 111 6.28 17.97 -4.00
N LEU A 112 5.89 17.08 -4.91
CA LEU A 112 6.79 16.05 -5.44
C LEU A 112 8.00 16.66 -6.18
N SER A 113 7.78 17.72 -6.96
CA SER A 113 8.88 18.45 -7.61
C SER A 113 9.85 19.06 -6.59
N LEU A 114 9.32 19.67 -5.52
CA LEU A 114 10.14 20.20 -4.44
C LEU A 114 10.90 19.07 -3.70
N LEU A 115 10.23 17.97 -3.39
CA LEU A 115 10.82 16.82 -2.71
C LEU A 115 11.95 16.19 -3.54
N LYS A 116 11.78 16.08 -4.86
CA LYS A 116 12.82 15.64 -5.79
C LYS A 116 14.11 16.45 -5.67
N SER A 117 14.04 17.73 -5.33
CA SER A 117 15.24 18.58 -5.18
C SER A 117 16.13 18.21 -3.99
N VAL A 118 15.59 17.43 -3.03
CA VAL A 118 16.30 17.01 -1.80
C VAL A 118 16.48 15.50 -1.68
N ILE A 119 15.96 14.73 -2.64
CA ILE A 119 16.17 13.28 -2.74
C ILE A 119 17.47 13.03 -3.52
N ASN A 120 18.37 12.25 -2.92
CA ASN A 120 19.63 11.84 -3.51
C ASN A 120 19.44 10.57 -4.35
N LYS A 121 20.31 10.36 -5.35
CA LYS A 121 20.25 9.17 -6.24
C LYS A 121 20.40 7.82 -5.52
N HIS A 122 21.00 7.81 -4.32
CA HIS A 122 21.20 6.60 -3.51
C HIS A 122 20.10 6.37 -2.47
N ASP A 123 19.10 7.27 -2.41
CA ASP A 123 17.92 7.02 -1.60
C ASP A 123 16.96 6.09 -2.34
N LEU A 124 16.26 5.27 -1.56
CA LEU A 124 15.27 4.31 -2.05
C LEU A 124 13.87 4.92 -1.97
N ILE A 125 13.10 4.78 -3.05
CA ILE A 125 11.68 5.15 -3.06
C ILE A 125 10.86 3.87 -3.07
N LEU A 126 9.92 3.78 -2.13
CA LEU A 126 8.99 2.68 -1.96
C LEU A 126 7.59 3.16 -2.32
N LEU A 127 6.90 2.36 -3.13
CA LEU A 127 5.48 2.47 -3.38
C LEU A 127 4.76 1.38 -2.58
N ARG A 128 3.65 1.73 -1.92
CA ARG A 128 2.90 0.77 -1.09
C ARG A 128 2.41 -0.42 -1.92
N GLY A 129 2.26 -1.57 -1.25
CA GLY A 129 1.61 -2.76 -1.81
C GLY A 129 0.08 -2.66 -1.77
N GLY A 130 -0.60 -3.78 -2.00
CA GLY A 130 -2.06 -3.89 -1.86
C GLY A 130 -2.75 -4.33 -3.14
N GLY A 131 -3.90 -3.73 -3.44
CA GLY A 131 -4.69 -4.06 -4.63
C GLY A 131 -5.08 -2.83 -5.43
N SER A 132 -4.10 -1.97 -5.73
CA SER A 132 -4.36 -0.64 -6.31
C SER A 132 -3.84 -0.47 -7.74
N VAL A 133 -3.18 -1.47 -8.32
CA VAL A 133 -2.75 -1.43 -9.73
C VAL A 133 -3.90 -1.89 -10.62
N GLY A 134 -4.49 -0.95 -11.33
CA GLY A 134 -5.71 -1.19 -12.11
C GLY A 134 -6.49 0.07 -12.43
N ASP A 135 -7.65 -0.09 -13.07
CA ASP A 135 -8.55 1.00 -13.43
C ASP A 135 -9.57 1.36 -12.33
N TRP A 136 -9.71 0.53 -11.28
CA TRP A 136 -10.61 0.80 -10.15
C TRP A 136 -10.08 1.88 -9.19
N TYR A 137 -8.76 1.99 -9.05
CA TYR A 137 -8.09 2.95 -8.17
C TYR A 137 -7.16 3.87 -8.97
N ILE A 138 -7.69 4.42 -10.06
CA ILE A 138 -6.88 5.09 -11.09
C ILE A 138 -6.07 6.29 -10.60
N ASP A 139 -6.52 6.95 -9.53
CA ASP A 139 -5.76 8.04 -8.90
C ASP A 139 -4.40 7.59 -8.37
N TYR A 140 -4.35 6.39 -7.78
CA TYR A 140 -3.11 5.81 -7.30
C TYR A 140 -2.20 5.41 -8.45
N GLU A 141 -2.77 4.85 -9.51
CA GLU A 141 -2.04 4.49 -10.72
C GLU A 141 -1.44 5.74 -11.42
N TYR A 142 -2.19 6.83 -11.57
CA TYR A 142 -1.67 8.09 -12.08
C TYR A 142 -0.52 8.66 -11.23
N PHE A 143 -0.62 8.53 -9.91
CA PHE A 143 0.47 8.89 -9.01
C PHE A 143 1.72 8.04 -9.26
N ILE A 144 1.59 6.72 -9.35
CA ILE A 144 2.73 5.82 -9.64
C ILE A 144 3.41 6.23 -10.94
N ARG A 145 2.64 6.37 -12.03
CA ARG A 145 3.19 6.76 -13.34
C ARG A 145 3.94 8.08 -13.27
N HIS A 146 3.41 9.05 -12.53
CA HIS A 146 4.07 10.32 -12.32
C HIS A 146 5.38 10.19 -11.54
N VAL A 147 5.39 9.42 -10.45
CA VAL A 147 6.59 9.17 -9.64
C VAL A 147 7.67 8.48 -10.49
N LEU A 148 7.32 7.44 -11.25
CA LEU A 148 8.26 6.75 -12.13
C LEU A 148 8.85 7.68 -13.18
N LYS A 149 8.04 8.54 -13.80
CA LYS A 149 8.50 9.56 -14.75
C LYS A 149 9.37 10.65 -14.11
N MET A 150 9.08 11.01 -12.86
CA MET A 150 9.73 12.12 -12.18
C MET A 150 11.07 11.72 -11.56
N TYR A 151 11.19 10.55 -10.93
CA TYR A 151 12.33 10.15 -10.10
C TYR A 151 13.29 9.17 -10.83
N THR A 152 13.58 9.41 -12.11
CA THR A 152 14.33 8.49 -12.99
C THR A 152 15.77 8.17 -12.59
N LYS A 153 16.32 8.81 -11.55
CA LYS A 153 17.67 8.54 -11.02
C LYS A 153 17.66 7.73 -9.73
N ASN A 154 16.49 7.38 -9.24
CA ASN A 154 16.29 6.67 -8.00
C ASN A 154 15.86 5.25 -8.30
N LYS A 155 16.31 4.31 -7.47
CA LYS A 155 15.71 2.99 -7.39
C LYS A 155 14.30 3.12 -6.83
N ILE A 156 13.33 2.53 -7.53
CA ILE A 156 11.93 2.50 -7.10
C ILE A 156 11.47 1.07 -6.98
N VAL A 157 10.92 0.72 -5.82
CA VAL A 157 10.36 -0.60 -5.54
C VAL A 157 8.89 -0.45 -5.21
N MET A 158 8.05 -1.18 -5.93
CA MET A 158 6.65 -1.32 -5.54
C MET A 158 6.45 -2.63 -4.79
N PHE A 159 6.01 -2.53 -3.54
CA PHE A 159 5.69 -3.68 -2.72
C PHE A 159 4.58 -4.54 -3.33
N PRO A 160 4.43 -5.81 -2.89
CA PRO A 160 3.53 -6.78 -3.49
C PRO A 160 2.11 -6.23 -3.76
N GLN A 161 1.71 -6.23 -5.05
CA GLN A 161 0.44 -5.72 -5.55
C GLN A 161 -0.39 -6.83 -6.20
N SER A 162 -1.72 -6.74 -6.07
CA SER A 162 -2.64 -7.38 -7.01
C SER A 162 -2.89 -6.46 -8.21
N VAL A 163 -3.01 -7.05 -9.40
CA VAL A 163 -3.22 -6.35 -10.67
C VAL A 163 -4.58 -6.67 -11.23
N ASN A 164 -5.41 -5.67 -11.47
CA ASN A 164 -6.72 -5.88 -12.08
C ASN A 164 -7.08 -4.74 -13.05
N PHE A 165 -7.14 -5.04 -14.34
CA PHE A 165 -7.64 -4.12 -15.36
C PHE A 165 -8.93 -4.69 -15.96
N SER A 166 -10.00 -3.90 -15.98
CA SER A 166 -11.26 -4.29 -16.61
C SER A 166 -11.09 -4.49 -18.11
N ASP A 167 -11.87 -5.41 -18.69
CA ASP A 167 -11.92 -5.62 -20.14
C ASP A 167 -12.83 -4.60 -20.86
N THR A 168 -12.81 -3.36 -20.39
CA THR A 168 -13.46 -2.22 -21.03
C THR A 168 -12.45 -1.48 -21.92
N PRO A 169 -12.90 -0.65 -22.88
CA PRO A 169 -11.98 0.21 -23.63
C PRO A 169 -11.05 1.04 -22.73
N PHE A 170 -11.58 1.59 -21.64
CA PHE A 170 -10.82 2.36 -20.66
C PHE A 170 -9.80 1.49 -19.92
N GLY A 171 -10.21 0.33 -19.40
CA GLY A 171 -9.30 -0.58 -18.68
C GLY A 171 -8.16 -1.10 -19.57
N ARG A 172 -8.44 -1.41 -20.85
CA ARG A 172 -7.41 -1.81 -21.82
C ARG A 172 -6.43 -0.68 -22.14
N GLU A 173 -6.92 0.54 -22.31
CA GLU A 173 -6.07 1.73 -22.52
C GLU A 173 -5.17 1.98 -21.32
N GLU A 174 -5.74 1.94 -20.11
CA GLU A 174 -5.01 2.18 -18.87
C GLU A 174 -3.97 1.09 -18.59
N LYS A 175 -4.23 -0.16 -18.98
CA LYS A 175 -3.24 -1.22 -18.95
C LYS A 175 -2.02 -0.90 -19.83
N LEU A 176 -2.25 -0.40 -21.04
CA LEU A 176 -1.17 0.00 -21.95
C LEU A 176 -0.38 1.21 -21.42
N ASN A 177 -1.08 2.20 -20.87
CA ASN A 177 -0.46 3.39 -20.27
C ASN A 177 0.40 3.04 -19.03
N THR A 178 -0.08 2.11 -18.20
CA THR A 178 0.65 1.54 -17.06
C THR A 178 1.92 0.86 -17.54
N ALA A 179 1.80 -0.07 -18.49
CA ALA A 179 2.92 -0.83 -19.05
C ALA A 179 4.01 0.11 -19.57
N PHE A 180 3.61 1.08 -20.40
CA PHE A 180 4.52 2.06 -20.98
C PHE A 180 5.23 2.89 -19.91
N SER A 181 4.51 3.36 -18.89
CA SER A 181 5.10 4.17 -17.84
C SER A 181 6.10 3.38 -17.00
N TYR A 182 5.78 2.13 -16.67
CA TYR A 182 6.59 1.29 -15.80
C TYR A 182 7.89 0.90 -16.53
N ASP A 183 7.80 0.42 -17.77
CA ASP A 183 8.96 -0.01 -18.58
C ASP A 183 9.91 1.12 -19.01
N ASN A 184 9.48 2.38 -18.90
CA ASN A 184 10.33 3.52 -19.16
C ASN A 184 11.18 3.95 -17.95
N HIS A 185 10.92 3.40 -16.76
CA HIS A 185 11.74 3.68 -15.60
C HIS A 185 12.97 2.77 -15.56
N PRO A 186 14.19 3.32 -15.39
CA PRO A 186 15.43 2.53 -15.57
C PRO A 186 15.74 1.55 -14.42
N ASP A 187 15.25 1.81 -13.21
CA ASP A 187 15.52 0.98 -12.02
C ASP A 187 14.24 0.79 -11.18
N PHE A 188 13.26 0.11 -11.79
CA PHE A 188 11.96 -0.18 -11.20
C PHE A 188 11.76 -1.69 -11.03
N THR A 189 11.34 -2.10 -9.84
CA THR A 189 10.96 -3.49 -9.53
C THR A 189 9.52 -3.54 -9.06
N PHE A 190 8.72 -4.37 -9.74
CA PHE A 190 7.33 -4.65 -9.44
C PHE A 190 7.23 -6.00 -8.73
N TYR A 191 6.66 -6.03 -7.53
CA TYR A 191 6.30 -7.27 -6.87
C TYR A 191 4.81 -7.55 -7.03
N ALA A 192 4.46 -8.73 -7.52
CA ALA A 192 3.10 -9.25 -7.53
C ALA A 192 2.87 -10.09 -6.28
N ARG A 193 1.69 -9.96 -5.66
CA ARG A 193 1.38 -10.69 -4.43
C ARG A 193 0.68 -12.03 -4.62
N ASP A 194 0.32 -12.36 -5.85
CA ASP A 194 -0.42 -13.56 -6.18
C ASP A 194 -0.12 -13.98 -7.63
N GLU A 195 -0.30 -15.26 -7.95
CA GLU A 195 0.11 -15.85 -9.23
C GLU A 195 -0.59 -15.21 -10.43
N ILE A 196 -1.89 -14.94 -10.32
CA ILE A 196 -2.66 -14.30 -11.39
C ILE A 196 -2.10 -12.91 -11.68
N SER A 197 -1.88 -12.11 -10.63
CA SER A 197 -1.27 -10.79 -10.76
C SER A 197 0.14 -10.83 -11.33
N PHE A 198 0.93 -11.86 -10.98
CA PHE A 198 2.27 -12.07 -11.49
C PHE A 198 2.29 -12.36 -12.99
N GLU A 199 1.41 -13.24 -13.47
CA GLU A 199 1.29 -13.56 -14.89
C GLU A 199 0.77 -12.37 -15.72
N ILE A 200 -0.19 -11.60 -15.16
CA ILE A 200 -0.64 -10.35 -15.79
C ILE A 200 0.53 -9.36 -15.90
N ALA A 201 1.28 -9.16 -14.82
CA ALA A 201 2.41 -8.23 -14.77
C ALA A 201 3.54 -8.65 -15.73
N LYS A 202 3.92 -9.94 -15.76
CA LYS A 202 4.91 -10.48 -16.71
C LYS A 202 4.48 -10.32 -18.17
N THR A 203 3.19 -10.48 -18.44
CA THR A 203 2.67 -10.29 -19.78
C THR A 203 2.70 -8.80 -20.17
N MET A 204 2.35 -7.92 -19.24
CA MET A 204 2.24 -6.48 -19.45
C MET A 204 3.59 -5.78 -19.53
N LEU A 205 4.55 -6.13 -18.66
CA LEU A 205 5.84 -5.46 -18.49
C LEU A 205 6.94 -6.24 -19.20
N LYS A 206 7.65 -5.58 -20.11
CA LYS A 206 8.70 -6.18 -20.94
C LYS A 206 10.10 -5.81 -20.49
N ARG A 207 10.26 -4.73 -19.73
CA ARG A 207 11.57 -4.22 -19.28
C ARG A 207 11.69 -4.19 -17.77
N SER A 208 10.61 -3.81 -17.09
CA SER A 208 10.56 -3.75 -15.63
C SER A 208 10.79 -5.13 -15.04
N LYS A 209 11.47 -5.19 -13.90
CA LYS A 209 11.60 -6.46 -13.16
C LYS A 209 10.26 -6.80 -12.51
N VAL A 210 9.87 -8.06 -12.62
CA VAL A 210 8.62 -8.58 -12.05
C VAL A 210 8.94 -9.80 -11.20
N GLN A 211 8.60 -9.73 -9.93
CA GLN A 211 8.83 -10.79 -8.95
C GLN A 211 7.52 -11.22 -8.28
N LEU A 212 7.45 -12.48 -7.86
CA LEU A 212 6.35 -13.00 -7.04
C LEU A 212 6.80 -12.98 -5.57
N CYS A 213 6.03 -12.35 -4.70
CA CYS A 213 6.33 -12.28 -3.27
C CYS A 213 5.00 -12.24 -2.51
N PRO A 214 4.83 -12.98 -1.40
CA PRO A 214 3.62 -12.89 -0.57
C PRO A 214 3.35 -11.44 -0.13
N ASP A 215 2.10 -11.15 0.22
CA ASP A 215 1.71 -9.84 0.74
C ASP A 215 2.61 -9.44 1.91
N ILE A 216 3.10 -8.19 1.91
CA ILE A 216 4.02 -7.70 2.93
C ILE A 216 3.43 -7.75 4.34
N ALA A 217 2.11 -7.76 4.50
CA ALA A 217 1.46 -7.99 5.80
C ALA A 217 1.87 -9.33 6.44
N MET A 218 2.20 -10.34 5.64
CA MET A 218 2.65 -11.65 6.13
C MET A 218 4.06 -11.60 6.76
N PHE A 219 4.80 -10.50 6.58
CA PHE A 219 6.09 -10.29 7.25
C PHE A 219 5.95 -10.24 8.78
N LEU A 220 4.78 -9.83 9.28
CA LEU A 220 4.53 -9.71 10.71
C LEU A 220 4.30 -11.04 11.42
N PHE A 221 4.07 -12.12 10.68
CA PHE A 221 3.78 -13.45 11.25
C PHE A 221 4.83 -13.92 12.26
N ASN A 222 6.10 -13.59 12.04
CA ASN A 222 7.20 -13.96 12.93
C ASN A 222 7.64 -12.83 13.89
N LEU A 223 6.96 -11.68 13.86
CA LEU A 223 7.33 -10.49 14.64
C LEU A 223 6.25 -10.07 15.64
N HIS A 224 4.99 -10.43 15.38
CA HIS A 224 3.88 -10.04 16.23
C HIS A 224 3.77 -11.00 17.42
N ALA A 225 4.03 -10.47 18.62
CA ALA A 225 3.86 -11.20 19.86
C ALA A 225 2.37 -11.29 20.20
N LEU A 226 1.79 -12.48 20.06
CA LEU A 226 0.41 -12.73 20.48
C LEU A 226 0.34 -12.75 22.00
N GLN A 227 -0.55 -11.91 22.54
CA GLN A 227 -0.88 -11.96 23.96
C GLN A 227 -1.82 -13.14 24.21
N PRO A 228 -1.63 -13.92 25.29
CA PRO A 228 -2.62 -14.90 25.70
C PRO A 228 -3.97 -14.23 25.94
N CYS A 229 -5.02 -14.79 25.37
CA CYS A 229 -6.39 -14.33 25.58
C CYS A 229 -7.36 -15.51 25.50
N ASP A 230 -8.48 -15.37 26.21
CA ASP A 230 -9.57 -16.33 26.10
C ASP A 230 -10.27 -16.16 24.75
N ARG A 231 -10.43 -17.27 24.04
CA ARG A 231 -11.06 -17.32 22.73
C ARG A 231 -12.51 -17.74 22.85
N SER A 232 -13.40 -16.97 22.26
CA SER A 232 -14.82 -17.28 22.28
C SER A 232 -15.55 -16.89 21.00
N GLY A 233 -16.46 -17.77 20.59
CA GLY A 233 -17.40 -17.51 19.51
C GLY A 233 -16.79 -17.44 18.12
N VAL A 234 -17.62 -16.94 17.20
CA VAL A 234 -17.28 -16.74 15.79
C VAL A 234 -17.21 -15.25 15.48
N PHE A 235 -16.13 -14.82 14.85
CA PHE A 235 -16.02 -13.48 14.29
C PHE A 235 -16.36 -13.50 12.80
N LEU A 236 -17.41 -12.77 12.42
CA LEU A 236 -17.80 -12.56 11.03
C LEU A 236 -17.20 -11.25 10.54
N CYS A 237 -16.05 -11.36 9.87
CA CYS A 237 -15.34 -10.25 9.25
C CYS A 237 -15.74 -10.14 7.78
N LEU A 238 -16.89 -9.53 7.51
CA LEU A 238 -17.49 -9.49 6.18
C LEU A 238 -17.49 -8.08 5.58
N ARG A 239 -17.32 -8.00 4.27
CA ARG A 239 -17.36 -6.78 3.48
C ARG A 239 -18.69 -6.03 3.61
N THR A 240 -18.60 -4.72 3.74
CA THR A 240 -19.76 -3.81 3.70
C THR A 240 -19.83 -3.01 2.39
N ASP A 241 -18.77 -3.03 1.59
CA ASP A 241 -18.60 -2.33 0.31
C ASP A 241 -19.25 -3.07 -0.87
N LYS A 242 -20.40 -2.57 -1.32
CA LYS A 242 -21.28 -3.22 -2.32
C LYS A 242 -20.60 -3.67 -3.62
N ASN A 243 -19.53 -3.02 -4.06
CA ASN A 243 -18.94 -3.27 -5.37
C ASN A 243 -18.02 -4.50 -5.43
N GLU A 244 -17.56 -5.03 -4.28
CA GLU A 244 -16.65 -6.17 -4.22
C GLU A 244 -17.23 -7.38 -3.47
N ILE A 245 -18.53 -7.33 -3.15
CA ILE A 245 -19.26 -8.43 -2.51
C ILE A 245 -19.63 -9.47 -3.57
N HIS A 246 -19.32 -10.74 -3.29
CA HIS A 246 -19.69 -11.87 -4.15
C HIS A 246 -21.12 -12.37 -3.88
N TYR A 247 -21.46 -12.56 -2.61
CA TYR A 247 -22.74 -13.17 -2.19
C TYR A 247 -23.87 -12.15 -2.06
N SER A 248 -25.08 -12.54 -2.43
CA SER A 248 -26.29 -11.74 -2.26
C SER A 248 -26.62 -11.48 -0.79
N ASN A 249 -27.48 -10.49 -0.51
CA ASN A 249 -27.91 -10.21 0.86
C ASN A 249 -28.64 -11.40 1.50
N LEU A 250 -29.39 -12.17 0.72
CA LEU A 250 -30.10 -13.37 1.20
C LEU A 250 -29.10 -14.41 1.70
N GLU A 251 -28.13 -14.73 0.84
CA GLU A 251 -27.03 -15.64 1.11
C GLU A 251 -26.21 -15.24 2.34
N ARG A 252 -25.88 -13.94 2.46
CA ARG A 252 -25.18 -13.44 3.65
C ARG A 252 -26.02 -13.55 4.92
N ASN A 253 -27.31 -13.27 4.85
CA ASN A 253 -28.20 -13.44 6.00
C ASN A 253 -28.29 -14.92 6.40
N GLN A 254 -28.34 -15.84 5.43
CA GLN A 254 -28.32 -17.29 5.69
C GLN A 254 -27.04 -17.73 6.43
N ILE A 255 -25.87 -17.25 6.00
CA ILE A 255 -24.61 -17.49 6.72
C ILE A 255 -24.73 -17.02 8.17
N VAL A 256 -25.19 -15.79 8.37
CA VAL A 256 -25.30 -15.17 9.69
C VAL A 256 -26.25 -15.95 10.60
N GLU A 257 -27.45 -16.26 10.12
CA GLU A 257 -28.47 -16.97 10.89
C GLU A 257 -27.98 -18.37 11.28
N THR A 258 -27.41 -19.10 10.32
CA THR A 258 -26.91 -20.46 10.54
C THR A 258 -25.85 -20.51 11.64
N ILE A 259 -24.94 -19.53 11.66
CA ILE A 259 -23.87 -19.46 12.66
C ILE A 259 -24.42 -19.01 14.01
N ALA A 260 -25.29 -17.99 14.03
CA ALA A 260 -25.87 -17.43 15.24
C ALA A 260 -26.77 -18.43 16.00
N HIS A 261 -27.32 -19.44 15.31
CA HIS A 261 -28.07 -20.53 15.95
C HIS A 261 -27.23 -21.42 16.87
N LYS A 262 -25.92 -21.54 16.63
CA LYS A 262 -25.03 -22.48 17.35
C LYS A 262 -23.94 -21.79 18.16
N TYR A 263 -23.52 -20.59 17.76
CA TYR A 263 -22.37 -19.91 18.34
C TYR A 263 -22.68 -18.45 18.67
N SER A 264 -21.99 -17.90 19.66
CA SER A 264 -21.97 -16.45 19.88
C SER A 264 -21.24 -15.77 18.72
N VAL A 265 -21.87 -14.80 18.08
CA VAL A 265 -21.34 -14.12 16.89
C VAL A 265 -20.93 -12.69 17.22
N ARG A 266 -19.73 -12.31 16.78
CA ARG A 266 -19.27 -10.91 16.69
C ARG A 266 -19.18 -10.50 15.22
N PHE A 267 -19.64 -9.30 14.92
CA PHE A 267 -19.58 -8.73 13.58
C PHE A 267 -18.51 -7.66 13.49
N GLY A 268 -17.85 -7.58 12.35
CA GLY A 268 -16.92 -6.50 12.06
C GLY A 268 -16.52 -6.47 10.60
N ASP A 269 -15.75 -5.44 10.29
CA ASP A 269 -15.11 -5.27 8.99
C ASP A 269 -13.67 -4.78 9.24
N THR A 270 -12.78 -5.05 8.28
CA THR A 270 -11.46 -4.42 8.21
C THR A 270 -11.56 -2.92 7.89
N GLU A 271 -12.71 -2.40 7.50
CA GLU A 271 -12.97 -0.96 7.32
C GLU A 271 -13.30 -0.28 8.66
N ALA A 272 -12.61 0.81 8.98
CA ALA A 272 -12.78 1.56 10.22
C ALA A 272 -13.90 2.62 10.15
N GLY A 273 -14.31 3.02 8.94
CA GLY A 273 -15.34 4.05 8.73
C GLY A 273 -14.86 5.47 9.03
N HIS A 274 -13.57 5.65 9.33
CA HIS A 274 -12.96 6.96 9.59
C HIS A 274 -11.53 7.01 9.05
N LYS A 275 -10.99 8.22 8.93
CA LYS A 275 -9.61 8.45 8.51
C LYS A 275 -8.65 7.98 9.61
N ILE A 276 -7.64 7.19 9.25
CA ILE A 276 -6.59 6.72 10.16
C ILE A 276 -5.31 7.47 9.82
N PHE A 277 -4.87 8.36 10.72
CA PHE A 277 -3.60 9.07 10.53
C PHE A 277 -2.40 8.17 10.85
N LEU A 278 -1.22 8.54 10.36
CA LEU A 278 0.00 7.72 10.47
C LEU A 278 0.33 7.38 11.94
N GLU A 279 0.08 8.32 12.84
CA GLU A 279 0.35 8.21 14.28
C GLU A 279 -0.62 7.25 14.99
N GLN A 280 -1.81 7.03 14.44
CA GLN A 280 -2.86 6.18 15.00
C GLN A 280 -2.83 4.75 14.43
N ARG A 281 -2.05 4.54 13.37
CA ARG A 281 -2.05 3.29 12.60
C ARG A 281 -1.83 2.05 13.44
N GLU A 282 -0.82 2.08 14.30
CA GLU A 282 -0.43 0.91 15.10
C GLU A 282 -1.55 0.53 16.08
N GLU A 283 -2.14 1.52 16.74
CA GLU A 283 -3.30 1.32 17.63
C GLU A 283 -4.52 0.74 16.88
N GLU A 284 -4.82 1.26 15.68
CA GLU A 284 -5.94 0.74 14.87
C GLU A 284 -5.70 -0.70 14.36
N ILE A 285 -4.46 -1.04 14.03
CA ILE A 285 -4.09 -2.42 13.70
C ILE A 285 -4.27 -3.32 14.92
N GLU A 286 -3.78 -2.91 16.09
CA GLU A 286 -3.93 -3.70 17.33
C GLU A 286 -5.40 -3.91 17.70
N LYS A 287 -6.25 -2.88 17.56
CA LYS A 287 -7.70 -3.00 17.74
C LYS A 287 -8.32 -4.03 16.80
N MET A 288 -7.91 -4.01 15.53
CA MET A 288 -8.38 -5.00 14.55
C MET A 288 -7.92 -6.40 14.95
N LEU A 289 -6.63 -6.62 15.16
CA LEU A 289 -6.06 -7.94 15.48
C LEU A 289 -6.66 -8.52 16.76
N ARG A 290 -6.99 -7.69 17.74
CA ARG A 290 -7.67 -8.10 18.97
C ARG A 290 -8.97 -8.86 18.67
N LEU A 291 -9.81 -8.36 17.75
CA LEU A 291 -11.08 -9.01 17.38
C LEU A 291 -10.87 -10.43 16.85
N PHE A 292 -9.83 -10.65 16.05
CA PHE A 292 -9.47 -11.98 15.56
C PHE A 292 -8.93 -12.83 16.71
N SER A 293 -7.96 -12.32 17.47
CA SER A 293 -7.29 -13.09 18.52
C SER A 293 -8.22 -13.56 19.64
N GLU A 294 -9.24 -12.78 19.99
CA GLU A 294 -10.23 -13.13 21.02
C GLU A 294 -11.29 -14.12 20.52
N SER A 295 -11.28 -14.46 19.23
CA SER A 295 -12.29 -15.33 18.63
C SER A 295 -11.77 -16.76 18.46
N THR A 296 -12.66 -17.73 18.57
CA THR A 296 -12.31 -19.15 18.36
C THR A 296 -12.18 -19.44 16.87
N VAL A 297 -13.10 -18.94 16.06
CA VAL A 297 -13.07 -19.06 14.59
C VAL A 297 -13.39 -17.72 13.96
N THR A 298 -12.74 -17.42 12.84
CA THR A 298 -13.08 -16.28 11.98
C THR A 298 -13.71 -16.77 10.67
N VAL A 299 -14.79 -16.13 10.22
CA VAL A 299 -15.32 -16.28 8.86
C VAL A 299 -15.14 -14.95 8.13
N THR A 300 -14.55 -14.96 6.94
CA THR A 300 -14.21 -13.71 6.25
C THR A 300 -14.21 -13.79 4.73
N ASP A 301 -14.66 -12.73 4.08
CA ASP A 301 -14.53 -12.46 2.64
C ASP A 301 -13.51 -11.33 2.37
N ARG A 302 -12.69 -10.98 3.36
CA ARG A 302 -11.62 -9.97 3.29
C ARG A 302 -10.28 -10.67 3.18
N TYR A 303 -9.49 -10.32 2.16
CA TYR A 303 -8.12 -10.82 2.01
C TYR A 303 -7.25 -10.56 3.25
N HIS A 304 -7.30 -9.33 3.79
CA HIS A 304 -6.60 -9.00 5.04
C HIS A 304 -7.31 -9.52 6.30
N GLY A 305 -8.57 -9.95 6.20
CA GLY A 305 -9.23 -10.71 7.26
C GLY A 305 -8.59 -12.09 7.41
N MET A 306 -8.36 -12.79 6.30
CA MET A 306 -7.63 -14.06 6.27
C MET A 306 -6.19 -13.89 6.81
N ILE A 307 -5.45 -12.89 6.33
CA ILE A 307 -4.09 -12.61 6.84
C ILE A 307 -4.10 -12.31 8.34
N SER A 308 -5.07 -11.53 8.83
CA SER A 308 -5.19 -11.21 10.26
C SER A 308 -5.55 -12.44 11.10
N ALA A 309 -6.38 -13.33 10.59
CA ALA A 309 -6.70 -14.59 11.25
C ALA A 309 -5.44 -15.47 11.38
N VAL A 310 -4.66 -15.62 10.30
CA VAL A 310 -3.39 -16.36 10.32
C VAL A 310 -2.36 -15.70 11.25
N LEU A 311 -2.20 -14.37 11.17
CA LEU A 311 -1.32 -13.60 12.05
C LEU A 311 -1.63 -13.83 13.53
N THR A 312 -2.92 -13.96 13.86
CA THR A 312 -3.42 -14.18 15.22
C THR A 312 -3.57 -15.65 15.60
N LYS A 313 -3.13 -16.58 14.74
CA LYS A 313 -3.33 -18.03 14.93
C LYS A 313 -4.79 -18.39 15.23
N THR A 314 -5.71 -17.73 14.52
CA THR A 314 -7.14 -17.94 14.64
C THR A 314 -7.60 -18.81 13.47
N PRO A 315 -8.17 -20.00 13.70
CA PRO A 315 -8.78 -20.81 12.65
C PRO A 315 -9.75 -20.00 11.80
N CYS A 316 -9.70 -20.17 10.48
CA CYS A 316 -10.36 -19.27 9.54
C CYS A 316 -11.10 -20.03 8.44
N VAL A 317 -12.37 -19.67 8.23
CA VAL A 317 -13.14 -20.03 7.04
C VAL A 317 -13.19 -18.82 6.11
N VAL A 318 -12.60 -18.97 4.93
CA VAL A 318 -12.45 -17.93 3.93
C VAL A 318 -13.53 -18.11 2.87
N LEU A 319 -14.30 -17.06 2.64
CA LEU A 319 -15.35 -17.01 1.64
C LEU A 319 -14.83 -16.39 0.35
N ARG A 320 -15.50 -16.68 -0.77
CA ARG A 320 -15.14 -16.13 -2.08
C ARG A 320 -15.34 -14.61 -2.15
N SER A 321 -14.38 -13.89 -2.75
CA SER A 321 -14.55 -12.49 -3.17
C SER A 321 -15.01 -12.39 -4.63
N ALA A 322 -15.52 -11.23 -5.03
CA ALA A 322 -15.94 -10.98 -6.41
C ALA A 322 -14.76 -10.99 -7.42
N ASP A 323 -13.55 -10.72 -6.93
CA ASP A 323 -12.31 -10.71 -7.70
C ASP A 323 -11.46 -11.97 -7.44
N HIS A 324 -10.28 -12.02 -8.06
CA HIS A 324 -9.36 -13.14 -7.90
C HIS A 324 -8.47 -13.02 -6.65
N LYS A 325 -8.57 -11.96 -5.84
CA LYS A 325 -7.61 -11.68 -4.76
C LYS A 325 -7.59 -12.80 -3.72
N ILE A 326 -8.76 -13.25 -3.27
CA ILE A 326 -8.87 -14.36 -2.31
C ILE A 326 -8.51 -15.68 -2.96
N VAL A 327 -9.08 -15.99 -4.12
CA VAL A 327 -8.88 -17.29 -4.80
C VAL A 327 -7.41 -17.52 -5.15
N SER A 328 -6.70 -16.48 -5.59
CA SER A 328 -5.27 -16.54 -5.91
C SER A 328 -4.43 -16.50 -4.63
N GLY A 329 -4.76 -15.62 -3.70
CA GLY A 329 -3.94 -15.36 -2.53
C GLY A 329 -4.09 -16.36 -1.39
N ILE A 330 -5.17 -17.15 -1.34
CA ILE A 330 -5.32 -18.25 -0.37
C ILE A 330 -4.30 -19.37 -0.61
N LYS A 331 -3.79 -19.50 -1.85
CA LYS A 331 -2.78 -20.49 -2.22
C LYS A 331 -1.49 -20.39 -1.40
N TRP A 332 -1.16 -19.20 -0.90
CA TRP A 332 -0.03 -19.02 0.02
C TRP A 332 -0.18 -19.80 1.34
N PHE A 333 -1.40 -20.18 1.68
CA PHE A 333 -1.76 -20.90 2.90
C PHE A 333 -2.10 -22.37 2.63
N GLU A 334 -1.84 -22.88 1.41
CA GLU A 334 -1.97 -24.30 1.12
C GLU A 334 -1.13 -25.14 2.10
N GLY A 335 -1.75 -26.17 2.65
CA GLY A 335 -1.13 -27.03 3.68
C GLY A 335 -1.35 -26.56 5.12
N LEU A 336 -1.93 -25.37 5.36
CA LEU A 336 -2.37 -25.01 6.71
C LEU A 336 -3.70 -25.71 7.04
N ASP A 337 -3.70 -26.46 8.14
CA ASP A 337 -4.82 -27.27 8.61
C ASP A 337 -5.89 -26.48 9.38
N TYR A 338 -5.78 -25.16 9.41
CA TYR A 338 -6.70 -24.25 10.09
C TYR A 338 -7.19 -23.09 9.19
N VAL A 339 -6.83 -23.08 7.91
CA VAL A 339 -7.35 -22.14 6.91
C VAL A 339 -8.18 -22.92 5.90
N PHE A 340 -9.48 -22.67 5.87
CA PHE A 340 -10.43 -23.41 5.07
C PHE A 340 -11.07 -22.50 4.02
N TYR A 341 -11.17 -22.97 2.78
CA TYR A 341 -11.85 -22.25 1.72
C TYR A 341 -13.27 -22.80 1.54
N ALA A 342 -14.28 -21.93 1.63
CA ALA A 342 -15.65 -22.25 1.26
C ALA A 342 -15.87 -21.89 -0.21
N GLU A 343 -16.09 -22.89 -1.06
CA GLU A 343 -16.51 -22.65 -2.44
C GLU A 343 -17.94 -22.12 -2.48
N ASN A 344 -18.82 -22.71 -1.66
CA ASN A 344 -20.23 -22.34 -1.55
C ASN A 344 -20.64 -22.07 -0.09
N ILE A 345 -21.78 -21.41 0.08
CA ILE A 345 -22.31 -21.07 1.41
C ILE A 345 -22.69 -22.32 2.22
N ASP A 346 -23.16 -23.35 1.54
CA ASP A 346 -23.57 -24.61 2.16
C ASP A 346 -22.40 -25.34 2.84
N ASP A 347 -21.16 -25.06 2.45
CA ASP A 347 -19.95 -25.64 3.06
C ASP A 347 -19.61 -24.97 4.40
N VAL A 348 -20.04 -23.73 4.60
CA VAL A 348 -19.63 -22.88 5.73
C VAL A 348 -19.87 -23.54 7.09
N PRO A 349 -21.05 -24.14 7.38
CA PRO A 349 -21.30 -24.75 8.69
C PRO A 349 -20.33 -25.89 9.01
N ALA A 350 -20.10 -26.78 8.06
CA ALA A 350 -19.19 -27.92 8.23
C ALA A 350 -17.73 -27.46 8.39
N LEU A 351 -17.31 -26.44 7.63
CA LEU A 351 -15.96 -25.88 7.76
C LEU A 351 -15.76 -25.15 9.09
N ILE A 352 -16.79 -24.49 9.64
CA ILE A 352 -16.71 -23.91 10.99
C ILE A 352 -16.55 -25.01 12.04
N GLU A 353 -17.31 -26.11 11.94
CA GLU A 353 -17.15 -27.24 12.86
C GLU A 353 -15.72 -27.81 12.81
N LYS A 354 -15.15 -27.95 11.61
CA LYS A 354 -13.75 -28.34 11.45
C LYS A 354 -12.79 -27.33 12.09
N ALA A 355 -13.02 -26.03 11.87
CA ALA A 355 -12.19 -24.96 12.42
C ALA A 355 -12.26 -24.86 13.95
N MET A 356 -13.40 -25.20 14.56
CA MET A 356 -13.57 -25.24 16.02
C MET A 356 -12.71 -26.34 16.69
N LEU A 357 -12.33 -27.37 15.93
CA LEU A 357 -11.51 -28.48 16.41
C LEU A 357 -10.00 -28.24 16.20
N CYS A 358 -9.61 -27.16 15.54
CA CYS A 358 -8.21 -26.85 15.30
C CYS A 358 -7.51 -26.45 16.61
N GLU A 359 -6.50 -27.22 16.99
CA GLU A 359 -5.64 -26.92 18.13
C GLU A 359 -4.23 -26.56 17.63
N ASN A 360 -3.57 -25.62 18.30
CA ASN A 360 -2.18 -25.22 18.04
C ASN A 360 -1.85 -24.79 16.59
N PRO A 361 -2.53 -23.78 16.01
CA PRO A 361 -2.24 -23.32 14.64
C PRO A 361 -0.77 -22.91 14.44
N MET A 362 -0.13 -23.52 13.45
CA MET A 362 1.24 -23.20 13.08
C MET A 362 1.32 -21.93 12.23
N VAL A 363 2.34 -21.11 12.45
CA VAL A 363 2.56 -19.91 11.63
C VAL A 363 3.42 -20.26 10.42
N PRO A 364 2.99 -19.92 9.19
CA PRO A 364 3.77 -20.19 7.99
C PRO A 364 5.03 -19.32 7.94
N ALA A 365 6.11 -19.87 7.37
CA ALA A 365 7.40 -19.21 7.29
C ALA A 365 7.59 -18.52 5.94
N PHE A 366 7.38 -17.20 5.89
CA PHE A 366 7.60 -16.37 4.70
C PHE A 366 8.91 -15.58 4.72
N SER A 367 9.79 -15.81 5.71
CA SER A 367 11.03 -15.05 5.88
C SER A 367 11.94 -15.07 4.65
N ASN A 368 11.98 -16.17 3.90
CA ASN A 368 12.84 -16.30 2.73
C ASN A 368 12.45 -15.29 1.65
N TYR A 369 11.16 -15.16 1.33
CA TYR A 369 10.69 -14.18 0.35
C TYR A 369 11.05 -12.74 0.74
N PHE A 370 10.90 -12.38 2.02
CA PHE A 370 11.21 -11.03 2.49
C PHE A 370 12.72 -10.77 2.62
N ASN A 371 13.54 -11.81 2.83
CA ASN A 371 14.99 -11.74 2.71
C ASN A 371 15.41 -11.56 1.25
N GLU A 372 14.84 -12.33 0.32
CA GLU A 372 15.13 -12.22 -1.11
C GLU A 372 14.76 -10.83 -1.66
N LEU A 373 13.60 -10.29 -1.26
CA LEU A 373 13.19 -8.92 -1.58
C LEU A 373 14.25 -7.90 -1.11
N TYR A 374 14.81 -8.09 0.09
CA TYR A 374 15.89 -7.24 0.61
C TYR A 374 17.17 -7.38 -0.21
N GLU A 375 17.60 -8.62 -0.46
CA GLU A 375 18.82 -8.95 -1.20
C GLU A 375 18.80 -8.37 -2.62
N GLU A 376 17.66 -8.43 -3.32
CA GLU A 376 17.50 -7.84 -4.65
C GLU A 376 17.68 -6.31 -4.63
N ILE A 377 17.21 -5.67 -3.55
CA ILE A 377 17.36 -4.22 -3.39
C ILE A 377 18.82 -3.83 -3.15
N ILE A 378 19.56 -4.58 -2.33
CA ILE A 378 20.95 -4.22 -1.97
C ILE A 378 22.01 -4.67 -2.98
N ASN A 379 21.88 -5.85 -3.59
CA ASN A 379 22.87 -6.39 -4.53
C ASN A 379 23.00 -5.54 -5.80
N GLU A 380 21.99 -4.74 -6.08
CA GLU A 380 21.97 -3.78 -7.18
C GLU A 380 22.56 -2.43 -6.81
N GLN A 381 22.52 -2.05 -5.52
CA GLN A 381 23.21 -0.84 -5.05
C GLN A 381 24.74 -1.00 -5.05
N ALA A 382 25.27 -2.24 -5.04
CA ALA A 382 26.70 -2.51 -5.07
C ALA A 382 27.32 -2.46 -6.48
N LYS A 383 26.50 -2.43 -7.55
CA LYS A 383 26.95 -2.49 -8.95
C LYS A 383 27.05 -1.13 -9.66
N GLY A 384 26.79 -0.01 -8.98
CA GLY A 384 26.85 1.35 -9.55
C GLY A 384 27.29 2.39 -8.54
#